data_AF-A0A969NIT8-F1
#
_entry.id   AF-A0A969NIT8-F1
#
_cell.length_a   1.000
_cell.length_b   1.000
_cell.length_c   1.000
_cell.angle_alpha   90.00
_cell.angle_beta   90.00
_cell.angle_gamma   90.00
#
_symmetry.space_group_name_H-M   'P 1'
#
loop_
_entity.id
_entity.type
_entity.pdbx_description
1 polymer ?
#
loop_
_entity_poly.entity_id
_entity_poly.type
_entity_poly.pdbx_seq_one_letter_code
_entity_poly.pdbx_strand_id
1 'polypeptide(L)'
;MKSMLSLCLLLFYFFSMGQENPTQKHPIDVAYKKCLEKAENQTTVGMVNCAIQAKKAWEAEVEKYFKLLLANVSEEHKAKLKASQEAWKTINKKKLDFRPKCI
;
A
#
# COMPACT_ATOMS: atom_id res chain seq x y z
N MET A 1 25.97 44.37 -1.72
CA MET A 1 25.56 43.49 -2.84
C MET A 1 26.06 42.05 -2.71
N LYS A 2 27.36 41.78 -2.47
CA LYS A 2 27.90 40.42 -2.27
C LYS A 2 27.26 39.65 -1.10
N SER A 3 27.02 40.35 0.01
CA SER A 3 26.35 39.80 1.20
C SER A 3 24.85 39.52 0.99
N MET A 4 24.20 40.28 0.10
CA MET A 4 22.79 40.05 -0.28
C MET A 4 22.65 38.86 -1.24
N LEU A 5 23.61 38.68 -2.15
CA LEU A 5 23.69 37.51 -3.04
C LEU A 5 23.96 36.22 -2.25
N SER A 6 24.81 36.29 -1.22
CA SER A 6 25.12 35.16 -0.35
C SER A 6 23.93 34.73 0.53
N LEU A 7 23.09 35.67 0.94
CA LEU A 7 21.87 35.39 1.72
C LEU A 7 20.80 34.72 0.85
N CYS A 8 20.65 35.13 -0.42
CA CYS A 8 19.75 34.49 -1.38
C CYS A 8 20.15 33.05 -1.70
N LEU A 9 21.46 32.76 -1.79
CA LEU A 9 21.99 31.41 -2.05
C LEU A 9 21.73 30.44 -0.88
N LEU A 10 21.79 30.93 0.37
CA LEU A 10 21.46 30.12 1.55
C LEU A 10 19.96 29.82 1.63
N LEU A 11 19.10 30.77 1.28
CA LEU A 11 17.65 30.57 1.23
C LEU A 11 17.23 29.56 0.15
N PHE A 12 17.94 29.52 -0.98
CA PHE A 12 17.72 28.51 -2.02
C PHE A 12 18.14 27.09 -1.57
N TYR A 13 19.18 26.97 -0.73
CA TYR A 13 19.63 25.68 -0.20
C TYR A 13 18.59 25.03 0.73
N PHE A 14 17.87 25.81 1.52
CA PHE A 14 16.79 25.30 2.40
C PHE A 14 15.57 24.80 1.62
N PHE A 15 15.25 25.40 0.46
CA PHE A 15 14.13 24.96 -0.37
C PHE A 15 14.34 23.60 -1.04
N SER A 16 15.60 23.15 -1.19
CA SER A 16 15.93 21.88 -1.83
C SER A 16 15.74 20.64 -0.92
N MET A 17 15.66 20.82 0.41
CA MET A 17 15.56 19.69 1.36
C MET A 17 14.11 19.39 1.78
N GLY A 18 13.21 19.26 0.81
CA GLY A 18 11.77 19.07 1.09
C GLY A 18 10.98 18.27 0.05
N GLN A 19 11.63 17.48 -0.82
CA GLN A 19 10.90 16.56 -1.70
C GLN A 19 10.75 15.19 -1.04
N GLU A 20 9.98 15.11 0.06
CA GLU A 20 9.23 13.89 0.30
C GLU A 20 8.19 13.88 -0.83
N ASN A 21 8.40 13.06 -1.87
CA ASN A 21 7.36 12.78 -2.85
C ASN A 21 6.22 12.18 -2.02
N PRO A 22 5.15 12.92 -1.69
CA PRO A 22 4.06 12.36 -0.94
C PRO A 22 3.28 11.60 -2.00
N THR A 23 3.73 10.40 -2.35
CA THR A 23 2.82 9.40 -2.87
C THR A 23 1.70 9.36 -1.85
N GLN A 24 0.58 9.99 -2.22
CA GLN A 24 -0.58 10.14 -1.36
C GLN A 24 -0.89 8.75 -0.81
N LYS A 25 -0.74 8.57 0.51
CA LYS A 25 -0.88 7.25 1.14
C LYS A 25 -2.21 6.66 0.70
N HIS A 26 -2.20 5.40 0.27
CA HIS A 26 -3.42 4.75 -0.19
C HIS A 26 -4.47 4.84 0.92
N PRO A 27 -5.75 5.12 0.62
CA PRO A 27 -6.79 5.28 1.64
C PRO A 27 -6.90 4.08 2.60
N ILE A 28 -6.58 2.87 2.13
CA ILE A 28 -6.54 1.65 2.96
C ILE A 28 -5.46 1.76 4.05
N ASP A 29 -4.28 2.28 3.73
CA ASP A 29 -3.19 2.44 4.69
C ASP A 29 -3.48 3.56 5.69
N VAL A 30 -4.14 4.63 5.24
CA VAL A 30 -4.64 5.70 6.11
C VAL A 30 -5.69 5.14 7.09
N ALA A 31 -6.63 4.32 6.59
CA ALA A 31 -7.63 3.65 7.42
C ALA A 31 -7.00 2.67 8.42
N TYR A 32 -5.99 1.92 7.99
CA TYR A 32 -5.23 1.02 8.87
C TYR A 32 -4.54 1.78 9.99
N LYS A 33 -3.82 2.87 9.66
CA LYS A 33 -3.16 3.72 10.66
C LYS A 33 -4.17 4.27 11.67
N LYS A 34 -5.30 4.80 11.19
CA LYS A 34 -6.38 5.31 12.06
C LYS A 34 -6.98 4.20 12.93
N CYS A 35 -7.08 2.97 12.42
CA CYS A 35 -7.55 1.84 13.23
C CYS A 35 -6.62 1.56 14.40
N LEU A 36 -5.30 1.56 14.15
CA LEU A 36 -4.30 1.33 15.18
C LEU A 36 -4.30 2.40 16.26
N GLU A 37 -4.55 3.67 15.92
CA GLU A 37 -4.54 4.80 16.86
C GLU A 37 -5.70 4.78 17.87
N LYS A 38 -6.72 3.95 17.67
CA LYS A 38 -7.86 3.85 18.58
C LYS A 38 -7.46 3.20 19.90
N ALA A 39 -7.91 3.77 21.02
CA ALA A 39 -7.58 3.30 22.36
C ALA A 39 -7.97 1.83 22.57
N GLU A 40 -9.14 1.41 22.10
CA GLU A 40 -9.63 0.03 22.17
C GLU A 40 -8.78 -0.97 21.37
N ASN A 41 -7.98 -0.48 20.41
CA ASN A 41 -7.11 -1.30 19.57
C ASN A 41 -5.64 -1.34 20.04
N GLN A 42 -5.31 -0.67 21.16
CA GLN A 42 -3.98 -0.70 21.79
C GLN A 42 -3.73 -2.02 22.55
N THR A 43 -4.17 -3.14 21.98
CA THR A 43 -3.96 -4.49 22.47
C THR A 43 -3.49 -5.36 21.30
N THR A 44 -2.78 -6.44 21.57
CA THR A 44 -2.33 -7.36 20.50
C THR A 44 -3.49 -7.84 19.63
N VAL A 45 -4.63 -8.19 20.24
CA VAL A 45 -5.83 -8.63 19.51
C VAL A 45 -6.40 -7.49 18.66
N GLY A 46 -6.49 -6.27 19.20
CA GLY A 46 -6.95 -5.10 18.47
C GLY A 46 -6.07 -4.77 17.25
N MET A 47 -4.76 -4.80 17.43
CA MET A 47 -3.79 -4.58 16.34
C MET A 47 -3.91 -5.65 15.25
N VAL A 48 -4.02 -6.92 15.63
CA VAL A 48 -4.24 -8.04 14.69
C VAL A 48 -5.55 -7.83 13.92
N ASN A 49 -6.62 -7.43 14.59
CA ASN A 49 -7.90 -7.14 13.95
C ASN A 49 -7.79 -5.99 12.94
N CYS A 50 -7.08 -4.91 13.26
CA CYS A 50 -6.79 -3.82 12.32
C CYS A 50 -6.04 -4.32 11.09
N ALA A 51 -5.03 -5.18 11.28
CA ALA A 51 -4.26 -5.75 10.17
C ALA A 51 -5.11 -6.68 9.29
N ILE A 52 -6.00 -7.48 9.89
CA ILE A 52 -6.95 -8.34 9.16
C ILE A 52 -7.91 -7.49 8.32
N GLN A 53 -8.43 -6.39 8.86
CA GLN A 53 -9.31 -5.47 8.12
C GLN A 53 -8.58 -4.84 6.93
N ALA A 54 -7.37 -4.33 7.16
CA ALA A 54 -6.54 -3.75 6.10
C ALA A 54 -6.22 -4.78 5.00
N LYS A 55 -5.86 -6.01 5.38
CA LYS A 55 -5.63 -7.12 4.44
C LYS A 55 -6.87 -7.38 3.58
N LYS A 56 -8.06 -7.48 4.18
CA LYS A 56 -9.31 -7.71 3.44
C LYS A 56 -9.60 -6.59 2.44
N ALA A 57 -9.36 -5.33 2.83
CA ALA A 57 -9.52 -4.19 1.94
C ALA A 57 -8.54 -4.27 0.76
N TRP A 58 -7.29 -4.65 1.00
CA TRP A 58 -6.30 -4.85 -0.07
C TRP A 58 -6.66 -6.02 -0.99
N GLU A 59 -7.20 -7.11 -0.47
CA GLU A 59 -7.71 -8.22 -1.29
C GLU A 59 -8.84 -7.77 -2.24
N ALA A 60 -9.74 -6.91 -1.76
CA ALA A 60 -10.80 -6.33 -2.57
C ALA A 60 -10.24 -5.36 -3.63
N GLU A 61 -9.25 -4.53 -3.29
CA GLU A 61 -8.63 -3.57 -4.22
C GLU A 61 -7.89 -4.30 -5.35
N VAL A 62 -7.21 -5.42 -5.04
CA VAL A 62 -6.59 -6.28 -6.07
C VAL A 62 -7.63 -6.84 -7.03
N GLU A 63 -8.76 -7.35 -6.51
CA GLU A 63 -9.83 -7.88 -7.37
C GLU A 63 -10.49 -6.77 -8.21
N LYS A 64 -10.64 -5.57 -7.67
CA LYS A 64 -11.11 -4.39 -8.43
C LYS A 64 -10.18 -4.09 -9.60
N TYR A 65 -8.87 -3.94 -9.37
CA TYR A 65 -7.94 -3.63 -10.45
C TYR A 65 -7.77 -4.79 -11.44
N PHE A 66 -7.88 -6.04 -11.00
CA PHE A 66 -7.92 -7.18 -11.89
C PHE A 66 -9.09 -7.08 -12.90
N LYS A 67 -10.30 -6.75 -12.43
CA LYS A 67 -11.47 -6.54 -13.31
C LYS A 67 -11.28 -5.36 -14.25
N LEU A 68 -10.74 -4.25 -13.76
CA LEU A 68 -10.44 -3.08 -14.59
C LEU A 68 -9.42 -3.42 -15.68
N LEU A 69 -8.35 -4.14 -15.35
CA LEU A 69 -7.35 -4.58 -16.33
C LEU A 69 -7.95 -5.54 -17.36
N LEU A 70 -8.77 -6.50 -16.93
CA LEU A 70 -9.45 -7.42 -17.84
C LEU A 70 -10.34 -6.70 -18.86
N ALA A 71 -10.92 -5.55 -18.52
CA ALA A 71 -11.73 -4.77 -19.44
C ALA A 71 -10.89 -4.00 -20.48
N ASN A 72 -9.60 -3.76 -20.22
CA ASN A 72 -8.75 -2.85 -20.99
C ASN A 72 -7.62 -3.54 -21.78
N VAL A 73 -7.45 -4.86 -21.68
CA VAL A 73 -6.41 -5.61 -22.42
C VAL A 73 -7.00 -6.43 -23.57
N SER A 74 -6.18 -6.73 -24.58
CA SER A 74 -6.58 -7.57 -25.71
C SER A 74 -6.94 -9.00 -25.28
N GLU A 75 -7.74 -9.71 -26.07
CA GLU A 75 -8.18 -11.08 -25.74
C GLU A 75 -7.02 -12.05 -25.46
N GLU A 76 -5.93 -11.95 -26.23
CA GLU A 76 -4.71 -12.72 -25.98
C GLU A 76 -4.12 -12.43 -24.57
N HIS A 77 -4.08 -11.16 -24.17
CA HIS A 77 -3.57 -10.76 -22.86
C HIS A 77 -4.55 -11.07 -21.73
N LYS A 78 -5.88 -11.15 -21.98
CA LYS A 78 -6.85 -11.56 -20.96
C LYS A 78 -6.60 -12.98 -20.47
N ALA A 79 -6.29 -13.91 -21.37
CA ALA A 79 -5.97 -15.29 -20.99
C ALA A 79 -4.72 -15.35 -20.09
N LYS A 80 -3.66 -14.63 -20.47
CA LYS A 80 -2.42 -14.50 -19.70
C LYS A 80 -2.69 -13.88 -18.31
N LEU A 81 -3.46 -12.80 -18.25
CA LEU A 81 -3.80 -12.11 -17.00
C LEU A 81 -4.62 -13.00 -16.05
N LYS A 82 -5.59 -13.76 -16.56
CA LYS A 82 -6.37 -14.72 -15.74
C LYS A 82 -5.46 -15.81 -15.15
N ALA A 83 -4.60 -16.41 -15.99
CA ALA A 83 -3.67 -17.43 -15.53
C ALA A 83 -2.71 -16.89 -14.45
N SER A 84 -2.18 -15.67 -14.61
CA SER A 84 -1.36 -15.02 -13.60
C SER A 84 -2.11 -14.79 -12.28
N GLN A 85 -3.37 -14.35 -12.35
CA GLN A 85 -4.20 -14.12 -11.17
C GLN A 85 -4.48 -15.43 -10.39
N GLU A 86 -4.77 -16.52 -11.09
CA GLU A 86 -4.99 -17.84 -10.49
C GLU A 86 -3.73 -18.38 -9.82
N ALA A 87 -2.58 -18.26 -10.48
CA ALA A 87 -1.29 -18.64 -9.92
C ALA A 87 -0.95 -17.84 -8.65
N TRP A 88 -1.20 -16.52 -8.68
CA TRP A 88 -1.01 -15.65 -7.52
C TRP A 88 -1.90 -16.05 -6.34
N LYS A 89 -3.20 -16.30 -6.58
CA LYS A 89 -4.15 -16.80 -5.56
C LYS A 89 -3.67 -18.12 -4.94
N THR A 90 -3.19 -19.04 -5.77
CA THR A 90 -2.67 -20.34 -5.33
C THR A 90 -1.42 -20.19 -4.45
N ILE A 91 -0.45 -19.38 -4.87
CA ILE A 91 0.77 -19.13 -4.11
C ILE A 91 0.44 -18.48 -2.76
N ASN A 92 -0.47 -17.50 -2.74
CA ASN A 92 -0.86 -16.86 -1.48
C ASN A 92 -1.55 -17.82 -0.53
N LYS A 93 -2.43 -18.70 -1.02
CA LYS A 93 -3.02 -19.77 -0.19
C LYS A 93 -1.93 -20.66 0.41
N LYS A 94 -1.01 -21.17 -0.43
CA LYS A 94 0.12 -22.01 0.03
C LYS A 94 1.00 -21.31 1.05
N LYS A 95 1.26 -20.00 0.87
CA LYS A 95 2.01 -19.18 1.85
C LYS A 95 1.30 -19.11 3.19
N LEU A 96 -0.04 -19.01 3.21
CA LEU A 96 -0.81 -19.03 4.46
C LEU A 96 -0.70 -20.39 5.15
N ASP A 97 -0.80 -21.48 4.39
CA ASP A 97 -0.74 -22.87 4.90
C ASP A 97 0.66 -23.24 5.43
N PHE A 98 1.73 -22.65 4.88
CA PHE A 98 3.10 -22.87 5.33
C PHE A 98 3.43 -22.16 6.66
N ARG A 99 2.66 -21.14 7.05
CA ARG A 99 2.97 -20.41 8.29
C ARG A 99 2.75 -21.34 9.48
N PRO A 100 3.72 -21.46 10.41
CA PRO A 100 3.51 -22.18 11.66
C PRO A 100 2.23 -21.66 12.29
N LYS A 101 1.33 -22.56 12.70
CA LYS A 101 0.17 -22.16 13.49
C LYS A 101 0.71 -21.47 14.73
N CYS A 102 0.29 -20.23 14.97
CA CYS A 102 0.56 -19.55 16.23
C CYS A 102 0.06 -20.48 17.34
N ILE A 103 0.97 -20.96 18.18
CA ILE A 103 0.67 -21.72 19.40
C ILE A 103 -0.02 -20.78 20.38
#